data_AF-A0A433B279-F1
#
_entry.id   AF-A0A433B279-F1
#
_cell.length_a   1.000
_cell.length_b   1.000
_cell.length_c   1.000
_cell.angle_alpha   90.00
_cell.angle_beta   90.00
_cell.angle_gamma   90.00
#
_symmetry.space_group_name_H-M   'P 1'
#
loop_
_entity.id
_entity.type
_entity.pdbx_description
1 polymer ?
#
loop_
_entity_poly.entity_id
_entity_poly.type
_entity_poly.pdbx_seq_one_letter_code
_entity_poly.pdbx_strand_id
1 'polypeptide(L)' 'MDRRPGDVATCTADATLANRELGWVPTRSLDEMCEDLWRWTRRNPKGYDSPLLPSDEDSEEFEEGVKV' A
#
# COMPACT_ATOMS: atom_id res chain seq x y z
N MET A 1 5.03 1.07 26.67
CA MET A 1 5.46 0.14 25.60
C MET A 1 6.83 0.62 25.14
N ASP A 2 7.85 -0.23 25.24
CA ASP A 2 9.20 0.10 24.81
C ASP A 2 9.40 -0.14 23.31
N ARG A 3 10.44 0.48 22.74
CA ARG A 3 10.87 0.21 21.36
C ARG A 3 11.25 -1.25 21.19
N ARG A 4 11.03 -1.80 20.00
CA ARG A 4 11.49 -3.15 19.69
C ARG A 4 13.02 -3.18 19.71
N PRO A 5 13.65 -4.16 20.40
CA PRO A 5 15.10 -4.30 20.38
C PRO A 5 15.62 -4.40 18.94
N GLY A 6 16.62 -3.56 18.62
CA GLY A 6 17.23 -3.50 17.27
C GLY A 6 16.69 -2.39 16.36
N ASP A 7 15.63 -1.68 16.75
CA ASP A 7 15.15 -0.57 15.92
C ASP A 7 16.10 0.65 15.99
N VAL A 8 16.53 1.13 14.82
CA VAL A 8 17.32 2.37 14.69
C VAL A 8 16.45 3.63 14.80
N ALA A 9 17.06 4.79 15.03
CA ALA A 9 16.32 6.06 15.16
C ALA A 9 15.77 6.57 13.81
N THR A 10 16.58 6.57 12.75
CA THR A 10 16.20 7.07 11.42
C THR A 10 17.03 6.35 10.36
N CYS A 11 16.42 6.03 9.22
CA CYS A 11 17.09 5.43 8.07
C CYS A 11 16.45 5.97 6.79
N THR A 12 17.24 6.67 5.96
CA THR A 12 16.81 7.28 4.70
C THR A 12 17.85 7.02 3.62
N ALA A 13 17.44 6.91 2.37
CA ALA A 13 18.34 6.61 1.24
C ALA A 13 18.59 7.84 0.35
N ASP A 14 19.82 7.97 -0.15
CA ASP A 14 20.16 8.86 -1.27
C ASP A 14 20.07 8.06 -2.57
N ALA A 15 19.08 8.38 -3.41
CA ALA A 15 18.82 7.70 -4.68
C ALA A 15 19.62 8.29 -5.87
N THR A 16 20.57 9.20 -5.64
CA THR A 16 21.33 9.89 -6.70
C THR A 16 22.06 8.92 -7.64
N LEU A 17 22.62 7.82 -7.10
CA LEU A 17 23.30 6.81 -7.93
C LEU A 17 22.34 6.10 -8.89
N ALA A 18 21.17 5.68 -8.40
CA ALA A 18 20.16 5.01 -9.23
C ALA A 18 19.62 5.94 -10.33
N ASN A 19 19.43 7.22 -10.02
CA ASN A 19 19.03 8.22 -11.01
C ASN A 19 20.09 8.36 -12.11
N ARG A 20 21.38 8.46 -11.76
CA ARG A 20 22.44 8.64 -12.75
C ARG A 20 22.65 7.43 -13.64
N GLU A 21 22.71 6.22 -13.07
CA GLU A 21 23.09 5.02 -13.82
C GLU A 21 21.90 4.34 -14.51
N LEU A 22 20.71 4.41 -13.90
CA LEU A 22 19.51 3.73 -14.39
C LEU A 22 18.47 4.69 -14.99
N GLY A 23 18.66 6.00 -14.84
CA GLY A 23 17.64 6.99 -15.20
C GLY A 23 16.36 6.85 -14.37
N TRP A 24 16.43 6.17 -13.23
CA TRP A 24 15.27 5.82 -12.42
C TRP A 24 15.07 6.80 -11.27
N VAL A 25 13.82 7.24 -11.07
CA VAL A 25 13.40 8.08 -9.94
C VAL A 25 12.08 7.57 -9.35
N PRO A 26 11.88 7.66 -8.03
CA PRO A 26 10.57 7.41 -7.44
C PRO A 26 9.60 8.50 -7.89
N THR A 27 8.45 8.09 -8.43
CA THR A 27 7.43 9.00 -8.98
C THR A 27 6.22 9.18 -8.08
N ARG A 28 6.06 8.33 -7.07
CA ARG A 28 4.91 8.35 -6.15
C ARG A 28 5.24 9.10 -4.87
N SER A 29 4.30 9.92 -4.45
CA SER A 29 4.27 10.61 -3.17
C SER A 29 3.85 9.69 -2.02
N LEU A 30 4.03 10.17 -0.79
CA LEU A 30 3.58 9.44 0.40
C LEU A 30 2.06 9.22 0.41
N ASP A 31 1.30 10.23 -0.02
CA ASP A 31 -0.16 10.17 -0.02
C ASP A 31 -0.68 9.11 -1.00
N GLU A 32 -0.09 9.03 -2.21
CA GLU A 32 -0.42 7.99 -3.19
C GLU A 32 -0.10 6.59 -2.65
N MET A 33 1.04 6.42 -1.96
CA MET A 33 1.39 5.13 -1.34
C MET A 33 0.37 4.75 -0.25
N CYS A 34 -0.09 5.71 0.55
CA CYS A 34 -1.10 5.48 1.58
C CYS A 34 -2.48 5.14 0.99
N GLU A 35 -2.88 5.82 -0.09
CA GLU A 35 -4.13 5.53 -0.79
C GLU A 35 -4.11 4.13 -1.41
N ASP A 36 -3.04 3.77 -2.12
CA ASP A 36 -2.89 2.47 -2.75
C ASP A 36 -2.91 1.34 -1.70
N LEU A 37 -2.23 1.54 -0.56
CA LEU A 37 -2.28 0.62 0.56
C LEU A 37 -3.69 0.47 1.12
N TRP A 38 -4.39 1.57 1.38
CA TRP A 38 -5.74 1.53 1.93
C TRP A 38 -6.73 0.86 0.97
N ARG A 39 -6.63 1.16 -0.32
CA ARG A 39 -7.44 0.53 -1.37
C ARG A 39 -7.24 -0.98 -1.38
N TRP A 40 -5.99 -1.44 -1.30
CA TRP A 40 -5.68 -2.87 -1.23
C TRP A 40 -6.24 -3.51 0.04
N THR A 41 -5.95 -2.95 1.22
CA THR A 41 -6.38 -3.50 2.52
C THR A 41 -7.90 -3.56 2.64
N ARG A 42 -8.61 -2.53 2.16
CA ARG A 42 -10.08 -2.48 2.18
C ARG A 42 -10.70 -3.55 1.27
N ARG A 43 -10.14 -3.76 0.08
CA ARG A 43 -10.63 -4.77 -0.89
C ARG A 43 -10.23 -6.20 -0.51
N ASN A 44 -9.14 -6.35 0.25
CA ASN A 44 -8.55 -7.65 0.60
C ASN A 44 -8.35 -7.75 2.12
N PRO A 45 -9.43 -7.82 2.93
CA PRO A 45 -9.33 -7.85 4.39
C PRO A 45 -8.63 -9.12 4.91
N LYS A 46 -8.59 -10.21 4.11
CA LYS A 46 -7.85 -11.44 4.40
C LYS A 46 -6.56 -11.56 3.56
N GLY A 47 -6.10 -10.46 2.97
CA GLY A 47 -5.01 -10.49 2.00
C GLY A 47 -5.38 -11.33 0.78
N TYR A 48 -4.44 -12.15 0.30
CA TYR A 48 -4.65 -12.99 -0.88
C TYR A 48 -5.68 -14.13 -0.69
N ASP A 49 -6.07 -14.43 0.55
CA ASP A 49 -7.16 -15.37 0.85
C ASP A 49 -8.55 -14.75 0.69
N SER A 50 -8.62 -13.47 0.29
CA SER A 50 -9.88 -12.83 -0.07
C SER A 50 -10.40 -13.42 -1.39
N PRO A 51 -11.69 -13.80 -1.48
CA PRO A 51 -12.26 -14.20 -2.76
C PRO A 51 -12.08 -13.05 -3.76
N LEU A 52 -11.66 -13.38 -4.98
CA LEU A 52 -11.49 -12.41 -6.07
C LEU A 52 -12.82 -11.66 -6.23
N LEU A 53 -12.81 -10.37 -5.94
CA LEU A 53 -13.97 -9.53 -6.24
C LEU A 53 -14.18 -9.55 -7.76
N PRO A 54 -15.44 -9.61 -8.22
CA PRO A 54 -15.77 -9.42 -9.62
C PRO A 54 -15.12 -8.14 -10.17
N SER A 55 -14.83 -8.12 -11.47
CA SER A 55 -14.34 -6.94 -12.17
C SER A 55 -15.16 -5.70 -11.82
N ASP A 56 -14.53 -4.51 -11.79
CA ASP A 56 -15.21 -3.25 -11.47
C ASP A 56 -16.42 -2.96 -12.44
N GLU A 57 -16.60 -3.72 -13.52
CA GLU A 57 -17.80 -3.70 -14.40
C GLU A 57 -19.04 -4.35 -13.77
N ASP A 58 -18.90 -5.15 -12.71
CA ASP A 58 -19.98 -5.86 -12.02
C ASP A 58 -20.30 -5.24 -10.64
N SER A 59 -19.85 -4.00 -10.39
CA SER A 59 -19.74 -3.41 -9.05
C SER A 59 -20.99 -2.71 -8.49
N GLU A 60 -22.16 -2.85 -9.14
CA GLU A 60 -23.38 -2.19 -8.68
C GLU A 60 -24.08 -2.86 -7.48
N GLU A 61 -23.57 -3.96 -6.90
CA GLU A 61 -24.36 -4.75 -5.92
C GLU A 61 -23.65 -5.14 -4.61
N PHE A 62 -22.74 -4.31 -4.08
CA PHE A 62 -22.15 -4.59 -2.75
C PHE A 62 -22.16 -3.37 -1.81
N GLU A 63 -23.36 -2.86 -1.50
CA GLU A 63 -23.57 -1.87 -0.42
C GLU A 63 -24.27 -2.42 0.84
N GLU A 64 -24.47 -3.73 0.99
CA GLU A 64 -24.98 -4.27 2.26
C GLU A 64 -23.94 -5.16 2.95
N GLY A 65 -23.38 -4.67 4.07
CA GLY A 65 -22.98 -5.60 5.14
C GLY A 65 -21.77 -5.27 6.01
N VAL A 66 -21.11 -4.11 5.94
CA VAL A 66 -20.14 -3.74 6.98
C VAL A 66 -20.86 -3.04 8.13
N LYS A 67 -21.46 -3.84 9.03
CA LYS A 67 -21.88 -3.34 10.34
C LYS A 67 -20.64 -3.13 11.22
N VAL A 68 -20.45 -1.89 11.65
CA VAL A 68 -19.55 -1.47 12.73
C VAL A 68 -20.08 -1.98 14.06
#